data_AF-A0A842Y0X4-F1
#
_entry.id   AF-A0A842Y0X4-F1
#
_cell.length_a   1.000
_cell.length_b   1.000
_cell.length_c   1.000
_cell.angle_alpha   90.00
_cell.angle_beta   90.00
_cell.angle_gamma   90.00
#
_symmetry.space_group_name_H-M   'P 1'
#
loop_
_entity.id
_entity.type
_entity.pdbx_description
1 polymer ?
#
loop_
_entity_poly.entity_id
_entity_poly.type
_entity_poly.pdbx_seq_one_letter_code
_entity_poly.pdbx_strand_id
1 'polypeptide(L)'
;MYIRTSCSNCKKIEYHNVKIDAIETMVFNDYEKASSYIIKNINVCDSVSEEELAERVLKEIKPMLQDGTNIIELCRIIQSCFGVASTYCCDLIQRIKLEAGMYSPDKAHLYYA
;
A
#
# COMPACT_ATOMS: atom_id res chain seq x y z
N MET A 1 1.18 -8.85 -0.28
CA MET A 1 1.45 -7.50 0.26
C MET A 1 1.91 -6.64 -0.90
N TYR A 2 1.42 -5.42 -1.07
CA TYR A 2 1.91 -4.51 -2.10
C TYR A 2 3.12 -3.71 -1.63
N ILE A 3 4.16 -3.68 -2.45
CA ILE A 3 5.31 -2.78 -2.32
C ILE A 3 5.35 -1.80 -3.49
N ARG A 4 5.79 -0.57 -3.24
CA ARG A 4 5.90 0.48 -4.26
C ARG A 4 7.31 0.52 -4.83
N THR A 5 7.43 0.61 -6.15
CA THR A 5 8.70 0.85 -6.85
C THR A 5 8.57 2.03 -7.79
N SER A 6 9.71 2.62 -8.16
CA SER A 6 9.80 3.62 -9.21
C SER A 6 10.90 3.22 -10.17
N CYS A 7 10.58 3.15 -11.47
CA CYS A 7 11.56 2.85 -12.50
C CYS A 7 12.60 3.98 -12.56
N SER A 8 13.88 3.66 -12.40
CA SER A 8 14.96 4.66 -12.43
C SER A 8 15.04 5.40 -13.77
N ASN A 9 14.66 4.74 -14.87
CA ASN A 9 14.70 5.27 -16.23
C ASN A 9 13.47 6.13 -16.59
N CYS A 10 12.26 5.57 -16.54
CA CYS A 10 11.04 6.27 -16.97
C CYS A 10 10.22 6.90 -15.84
N LYS A 11 10.65 6.73 -14.58
CA LYS A 11 9.97 7.23 -13.36
C LYS A 11 8.57 6.68 -13.12
N LYS A 12 8.09 5.73 -13.96
CA LYS A 12 6.83 5.04 -13.75
C LYS A 12 6.80 4.38 -12.37
N ILE A 13 5.69 4.59 -11.66
CA ILE A 13 5.43 4.01 -10.35
C ILE A 13 4.56 2.78 -10.54
N GLU A 14 4.94 1.69 -9.89
CA GLU A 14 4.18 0.45 -9.87
C GLU A 14 4.11 -0.10 -8.44
N TYR A 15 3.01 -0.80 -8.17
CA TYR A 15 2.82 -1.56 -6.96
C TYR A 15 2.89 -3.04 -7.30
N HIS A 16 3.79 -3.77 -6.63
CA HIS A 16 3.97 -5.20 -6.83
C HIS A 16 3.37 -5.96 -5.66
N ASN A 17 2.44 -6.88 -5.96
CA ASN A 17 1.93 -7.81 -4.96
C ASN A 17 2.99 -8.89 -4.70
N VAL A 18 3.68 -8.78 -3.58
CA VAL A 18 4.66 -9.75 -3.13
C VAL A 18 4.07 -10.72 -2.13
N LYS A 19 4.44 -11.99 -2.26
CA LYS A 19 4.21 -13.04 -1.26
C LYS A 19 5.55 -13.57 -0.79
N ILE A 20 5.62 -13.97 0.47
CA ILE A 20 6.77 -14.67 1.03
C ILE A 20 6.29 -16.07 1.34
N ASP A 21 6.90 -17.06 0.71
CA ASP A 21 6.61 -18.46 1.01
C ASP A 21 7.32 -18.82 2.33
N ALA A 22 6.53 -18.81 3.41
CA ALA A 22 7.01 -19.12 4.75
C ALA A 22 6.86 -20.63 5.02
N ILE A 23 7.91 -21.25 5.54
CA ILE A 23 7.85 -22.59 6.12
C ILE A 23 7.52 -22.43 7.61
N GLU A 24 6.36 -22.94 8.04
CA GLU A 24 5.80 -22.76 9.40
C GLU A 24 6.75 -23.19 10.54
N THR A 25 7.72 -24.08 10.25
CA THR A 25 8.65 -24.64 11.25
C THR A 25 10.03 -23.99 11.27
N MET A 26 10.30 -22.94 10.49
CA MET A 26 11.61 -22.28 10.50
C MET A 26 11.73 -21.26 11.63
N VAL A 27 12.55 -21.58 12.62
CA VAL A 27 13.00 -20.65 13.67
C VAL A 27 14.33 -20.03 13.26
N PHE A 28 14.36 -18.72 13.07
CA PHE A 28 15.59 -17.98 12.80
C PHE A 28 16.16 -17.43 14.11
N ASN A 29 17.34 -17.89 14.50
CA ASN A 29 18.08 -17.36 15.66
C ASN A 29 18.99 -16.17 15.30
N ASP A 30 18.96 -15.73 14.05
CA ASP A 30 19.85 -14.72 13.49
C ASP A 30 19.12 -13.92 12.42
N TYR A 31 19.23 -12.60 12.52
CA TYR A 31 18.59 -11.64 11.63
C TYR A 31 19.10 -11.74 10.19
N GLU A 32 20.39 -12.00 9.98
CA GLU A 32 20.94 -12.12 8.62
C GLU A 32 20.36 -13.34 7.89
N LYS A 33 20.25 -14.47 8.59
CA LYS A 33 19.62 -15.69 8.05
C LYS A 33 18.14 -15.48 7.75
N ALA A 34 17.41 -14.82 8.65
CA ALA A 34 16.00 -14.47 8.43
C ALA A 34 15.83 -13.59 7.18
N SER A 35 16.65 -12.55 7.07
CA SER A 35 16.63 -11.60 5.95
C SER A 35 16.99 -12.28 4.62
N SER A 36 18.06 -13.08 4.61
CA SER A 36 18.48 -13.82 3.42
C SER A 36 17.41 -14.81 2.96
N TYR A 37 16.75 -15.49 3.90
CA TYR A 37 15.64 -16.38 3.58
C TYR A 37 14.46 -15.61 2.97
N ILE A 38 14.03 -14.51 3.59
CA ILE A 38 12.91 -13.69 3.09
C ILE A 38 13.19 -13.22 1.65
N ILE A 39 14.39 -12.70 1.39
CA ILE A 39 14.78 -12.22 0.06
C ILE A 39 14.76 -13.35 -0.98
N LYS A 40 15.20 -14.57 -0.60
CA LYS A 40 15.23 -15.72 -1.51
C LYS A 40 13.85 -16.32 -1.80
N ASN A 41 12.88 -16.10 -0.91
CA ASN A 41 11.54 -16.70 -0.99
C ASN A 41 10.45 -15.65 -1.22
N ILE A 42 10.83 -14.45 -1.69
CA ILE A 42 9.87 -13.44 -2.12
C ILE A 42 9.48 -13.68 -3.58
N ASN A 43 8.19 -13.72 -3.84
CA ASN A 43 7.62 -13.90 -5.16
C ASN A 43 6.75 -12.70 -5.52
N VAL A 44 6.98 -12.11 -6.70
CA VAL A 44 6.08 -11.10 -7.26
C VAL A 44 4.95 -11.82 -7.98
N CYS A 45 3.74 -11.73 -7.43
CA CYS A 45 2.56 -12.40 -7.99
C CYS A 45 1.83 -11.56 -9.04
N ASP A 46 1.86 -10.23 -8.88
CA ASP A 46 1.17 -9.29 -9.77
C ASP A 46 1.85 -7.91 -9.70
N SER A 47 1.66 -7.10 -10.73
CA SER A 47 2.10 -5.70 -10.79
C SER A 47 0.97 -4.84 -11.35
N VAL A 48 0.66 -3.76 -10.64
CA VAL A 48 -0.39 -2.81 -11.02
C VAL A 48 0.17 -1.40 -10.98
N SER A 49 -0.40 -0.49 -11.77
CA SER A 49 -0.02 0.93 -11.67
C SER A 49 -0.54 1.55 -10.37
N GLU A 50 0.03 2.68 -9.97
CA GLU A 50 -0.45 3.45 -8.81
C GLU A 50 -1.91 3.89 -9.00
N GLU A 51 -2.29 4.29 -10.22
CA GLU A 51 -3.65 4.68 -10.59
C GLU A 51 -4.62 3.51 -10.49
N GLU A 52 -4.25 2.35 -11.04
CA GLU A 52 -5.12 1.17 -11.02
C GLU A 52 -5.35 0.67 -9.59
N LEU A 53 -4.31 0.66 -8.75
CA LEU A 53 -4.46 0.27 -7.35
C LEU A 53 -5.32 1.27 -6.59
N ALA A 54 -5.11 2.58 -6.81
CA ALA A 54 -5.91 3.61 -6.17
C ALA A 54 -7.39 3.50 -6.55
N GLU A 55 -7.70 3.26 -7.83
CA GLU A 55 -9.08 3.07 -8.30
C GLU A 55 -9.72 1.85 -7.66
N ARG A 56 -8.99 0.72 -7.57
CA ARG A 56 -9.47 -0.52 -6.91
C ARG A 56 -9.77 -0.27 -5.43
N VAL A 57 -8.85 0.39 -4.72
CA VAL A 57 -9.06 0.73 -3.30
C VAL A 57 -10.23 1.68 -3.14
N LEU A 58 -10.27 2.75 -3.94
CA LEU A 58 -11.29 3.79 -3.88
C LEU A 58 -12.69 3.21 -4.07
N LYS A 59 -12.89 2.29 -5.03
CA LYS A 59 -14.19 1.63 -5.26
C LYS A 59 -14.74 0.97 -3.99
N GLU A 60 -13.89 0.33 -3.22
CA GLU A 60 -14.27 -0.37 -1.99
C GLU A 60 -14.45 0.57 -0.80
N ILE A 61 -13.61 1.60 -0.65
CA ILE A 61 -13.67 2.51 0.51
C ILE A 61 -14.61 3.69 0.30
N LYS A 62 -15.02 4.01 -0.93
CA LYS A 62 -15.86 5.18 -1.26
C LYS A 62 -17.12 5.30 -0.39
N PRO A 63 -17.85 4.22 -0.05
CA PRO A 63 -18.99 4.31 0.86
C PRO A 63 -18.64 4.79 2.28
N MET A 64 -17.37 4.69 2.67
CA MET A 64 -16.86 5.08 3.99
C MET A 64 -16.24 6.49 4.00
N LEU A 65 -16.03 7.09 2.82
CA LEU A 65 -15.42 8.42 2.68
C LEU A 65 -16.48 9.50 2.89
N GLN A 66 -16.29 10.29 3.95
CA GLN A 66 -17.11 11.43 4.31
C GLN A 66 -16.21 12.58 4.79
N ASP A 67 -16.78 13.78 4.89
CA ASP A 67 -16.03 14.90 5.47
C ASP A 67 -15.60 14.58 6.90
N GLY A 68 -14.32 14.82 7.20
CA GLY A 68 -13.72 14.46 8.47
C GLY A 68 -13.17 13.03 8.53
N THR A 69 -13.16 12.25 7.44
CA THR A 69 -12.55 10.90 7.44
C THR A 69 -11.08 10.98 7.87
N ASN A 70 -10.69 10.18 8.85
CA ASN A 70 -9.34 10.18 9.43
C ASN A 70 -8.33 9.41 8.56
N ILE A 71 -7.19 10.04 8.26
CA ILE A 71 -6.13 9.48 7.41
C ILE A 71 -5.43 8.28 8.06
N ILE A 72 -5.28 8.25 9.38
CA ILE A 72 -4.66 7.13 10.10
C ILE A 72 -5.57 5.90 10.03
N GLU A 73 -6.87 6.09 10.18
CA GLU A 73 -7.85 5.00 10.03
C GLU A 73 -7.87 4.48 8.59
N LEU A 74 -7.85 5.38 7.61
CA LEU A 74 -7.73 5.00 6.21
C LEU A 74 -6.42 4.22 5.92
N CYS A 75 -5.30 4.64 6.50
CA CYS A 75 -4.03 3.92 6.40
C CYS A 75 -4.12 2.50 6.98
N ARG A 76 -4.82 2.31 8.11
CA ARG A 76 -5.06 0.98 8.70
C ARG A 76 -5.93 0.10 7.81
N ILE A 77 -6.97 0.66 7.20
CA ILE A 77 -7.83 -0.06 6.24
C ILE A 77 -7.01 -0.49 5.02
N ILE A 78 -6.22 0.43 4.46
CA ILE A 78 -5.35 0.16 3.30
C ILE A 78 -4.34 -0.96 3.62
N GLN A 79 -3.72 -0.90 4.79
CA GLN A 79 -2.77 -1.92 5.22
C GLN A 79 -3.44 -3.28 5.45
N SER A 80 -4.58 -3.31 6.14
CA SER A 80 -5.21 -4.55 6.62
C SER A 80 -6.04 -5.24 5.55
N CYS A 81 -6.78 -4.48 4.74
CA CYS A 81 -7.71 -5.03 3.75
C CYS A 81 -7.06 -5.22 2.38
N PHE A 82 -6.11 -4.34 2.00
CA PHE A 82 -5.47 -4.38 0.68
C PHE A 82 -4.02 -4.84 0.75
N GLY A 83 -3.46 -4.99 1.96
CA GLY A 83 -2.13 -5.52 2.17
C GLY A 83 -1.03 -4.60 1.66
N VAL A 84 -1.23 -3.28 1.63
CA VAL A 84 -0.16 -2.34 1.24
C VAL A 84 0.82 -2.19 2.41
N ALA A 85 2.13 -2.25 2.13
CA ALA A 85 3.14 -2.03 3.16
C ALA A 85 3.00 -0.61 3.75
N SER A 86 3.11 -0.50 5.07
CA SER A 86 2.84 0.74 5.83
C SER A 86 3.60 1.96 5.32
N THR A 87 4.84 1.76 4.85
CA THR A 87 5.69 2.79 4.26
C THR A 87 5.10 3.44 3.01
N TYR A 88 4.20 2.76 2.30
CA TYR A 88 3.63 3.21 1.02
C TYR A 88 2.14 3.56 1.12
N CYS A 89 1.52 3.41 2.29
CA CYS A 89 0.11 3.78 2.49
C CYS A 89 -0.12 5.28 2.26
N CYS A 90 0.79 6.14 2.74
CA CYS A 90 0.68 7.59 2.55
C CYS A 90 0.70 7.99 1.08
N ASP A 91 1.57 7.38 0.27
CA ASP A 91 1.66 7.64 -1.18
C ASP A 91 0.34 7.27 -1.87
N LEU A 92 -0.18 6.07 -1.58
CA LEU A 92 -1.44 5.61 -2.15
C LEU A 92 -2.62 6.48 -1.71
N ILE A 93 -2.64 6.94 -0.46
CA ILE A 93 -3.65 7.87 0.04
C ILE A 93 -3.61 9.19 -0.75
N GLN A 94 -2.43 9.73 -1.07
CA GLN A 94 -2.36 10.95 -1.89
C GLN A 94 -2.98 10.72 -3.27
N ARG A 95 -2.75 9.56 -3.88
CA ARG A 95 -3.37 9.21 -5.16
C ARG A 95 -4.90 9.11 -5.03
N ILE A 96 -5.40 8.43 -3.99
CA ILE A 96 -6.83 8.31 -3.69
C ILE A 96 -7.47 9.68 -3.49
N LYS A 97 -6.81 10.61 -2.77
CA LYS A 97 -7.32 11.97 -2.59
C LYS A 97 -7.56 12.67 -3.93
N LEU A 98 -6.60 12.57 -4.84
CA LEU A 98 -6.71 13.17 -6.18
C LEU A 98 -7.85 12.55 -6.97
N GLU A 99 -7.98 11.22 -6.96
CA GLU A 99 -9.04 10.51 -7.70
C GLU A 99 -10.44 10.71 -7.13
N ALA A 100 -10.55 10.87 -5.80
CA ALA A 100 -11.81 11.14 -5.12
C ALA A 100 -12.23 12.62 -5.14
N GLY A 101 -11.36 13.52 -5.61
CA GLY A 101 -11.60 14.97 -5.54
C GLY A 101 -11.63 15.49 -4.09
N MET A 102 -10.77 14.94 -3.23
CA MET A 102 -10.70 15.30 -1.81
C MET A 102 -9.42 16.05 -1.49
N TYR A 103 -9.45 16.84 -0.41
CA TYR A 103 -8.30 17.55 0.12
C TYR A 103 -8.14 17.32 1.62
N SER A 104 -7.01 17.77 2.18
CA SER A 104 -6.68 17.61 3.60
C SER A 104 -5.91 18.83 4.10
N PRO A 105 -6.58 19.83 4.68
CA PRO A 105 -5.94 21.08 5.10
C PRO A 105 -5.08 20.89 6.35
N ASP A 106 -5.48 19.97 7.24
CA ASP A 106 -4.85 19.69 8.52
C ASP A 106 -3.89 18.47 8.49
N LYS A 107 -3.78 17.81 7.32
CA LYS A 107 -3.04 16.56 7.11
C LYS A 107 -3.53 15.36 7.93
N ALA A 108 -4.65 15.49 8.63
CA ALA A 108 -5.21 14.46 9.50
C ALA A 108 -6.56 13.94 8.98
N HIS A 109 -7.35 14.81 8.35
CA HIS A 109 -8.70 14.50 7.89
C HIS A 109 -8.88 14.80 6.39
N LEU A 110 -9.80 14.08 5.77
CA LEU A 110 -10.20 14.27 4.38
C LEU A 110 -11.53 15.02 4.27
N TYR A 111 -11.63 15.87 3.26
CA TYR A 111 -12.82 16.66 2.94
C TYR A 111 -13.05 16.65 1.43
N TYR A 112 -14.30 16.62 0.98
CA TYR A 112 -14.63 16.81 -0.43
C TYR A 112 -14.38 18.26 -0.85
N ALA A 113 -13.78 18.43 -2.04
CA ALA A 113 -13.48 19.75 -2.62
C ALA A 113 -14.72 20.51 -3.11
#